data_AF-A0A084SMG8-F1
#
_entry.id   AF-A0A084SMG8-F1
#
_cell.length_a   1.000
_cell.length_b   1.000
_cell.length_c   1.000
_cell.angle_alpha   90.00
_cell.angle_beta   90.00
_cell.angle_gamma   90.00
#
_symmetry.space_group_name_H-M   'P 1'
#
loop_
_entity.id
_entity.type
_entity.pdbx_description
1 polymer ?
#
loop_
_entity_poly.entity_id
_entity_poly.type
_entity_poly.pdbx_seq_one_letter_code
_entity_poly.pdbx_strand_id
1 'polypeptide(L)'
;MNALEAMGLGWVVLAGGFSAVALGRLLSQRRRAPGSTRVPVLLLRPVDVPTERELENLSRPIDYEGPLTHVVLSPQRPRLPEDVLWLRSDPGAPNRKVGHLLYALEKLPRDGRVVLVVDADVAVTGELVEGLAAPVAAGAALSTAVPTPVGERALADRAVAGLLRRTHHSFRALHVMSAGARAVCGKALGLSDRAVEELRALEDHIGEDLELSKRLHAKGLEVELCEVPAVVPMASGTWSAALARFTRWMQVLSSHRPGLYPTVPLLFTPTWPLLALSLFTGSMWLSAGVAGLLLVRTLLSWRLSILTTPISPLPPGEGRGEGAGFTSPGPMLWDWLLGEALLLAAFMTSLVRPSRVTWRGRTYALHSGGRMSPELGGGRG
;
A
#
# COMPACT_ATOMS: atom_id res chain seq x y z
N MET A 1 -13.51 39.61 -8.70
CA MET A 1 -12.88 38.41 -8.12
C MET A 1 -12.11 38.84 -6.88
N ASN A 2 -12.46 38.33 -5.70
CA ASN A 2 -11.72 38.65 -4.48
C ASN A 2 -10.45 37.78 -4.36
N ALA A 3 -9.52 38.14 -3.46
CA ALA A 3 -8.25 37.43 -3.32
C ALA A 3 -8.43 35.94 -2.97
N LEU A 4 -9.43 35.63 -2.14
CA LEU A 4 -9.73 34.26 -1.72
C LEU A 4 -10.22 33.39 -2.88
N GLU A 5 -11.06 33.95 -3.76
CA GLU A 5 -11.52 33.32 -4.99
C GLU A 5 -10.36 33.07 -5.97
N ALA A 6 -9.48 34.05 -6.14
CA ALA A 6 -8.28 33.90 -6.97
C ALA A 6 -7.34 32.80 -6.45
N MET A 7 -7.13 32.73 -5.12
CA MET A 7 -6.37 31.67 -4.48
C MET A 7 -7.03 30.29 -4.66
N GLY A 8 -8.35 30.21 -4.48
CA GLY A 8 -9.13 28.99 -4.70
C GLY A 8 -9.02 28.48 -6.15
N LEU A 9 -9.12 29.38 -7.12
CA LEU A 9 -8.93 29.05 -8.54
C LEU A 9 -7.50 28.59 -8.83
N GLY A 10 -6.48 29.26 -8.29
CA GLY A 10 -5.10 28.82 -8.40
C GLY A 10 -4.88 27.41 -7.83
N TRP A 11 -5.50 27.11 -6.70
CA TRP A 11 -5.46 25.78 -6.09
C TRP A 11 -6.19 24.73 -6.94
N VAL A 12 -7.37 25.05 -7.48
CA VAL A 12 -8.08 24.18 -8.44
C VAL A 12 -7.19 23.85 -9.64
N VAL A 13 -6.54 24.84 -10.24
CA VAL A 13 -5.65 24.64 -11.40
C VAL A 13 -4.48 23.73 -11.03
N LEU A 14 -3.84 23.98 -9.88
CA LEU A 14 -2.72 23.16 -9.39
C LEU A 14 -3.13 21.70 -9.16
N ALA A 15 -4.21 21.48 -8.40
CA ALA A 15 -4.71 20.14 -8.08
C ALA A 15 -5.26 19.41 -9.33
N GLY A 16 -5.93 20.15 -10.21
CA GLY A 16 -6.47 19.65 -11.47
C GLY A 16 -5.37 19.24 -12.43
N GLY A 17 -4.34 20.08 -12.59
CA GLY A 17 -3.14 19.77 -13.37
C GLY A 17 -2.40 18.54 -12.86
N PHE A 18 -2.18 18.44 -11.53
CA PHE A 18 -1.59 17.25 -10.92
C PHE A 18 -2.39 15.98 -11.22
N SER A 19 -3.73 16.05 -11.13
CA SER A 19 -4.64 14.94 -11.42
C SER A 19 -4.65 14.55 -12.90
N ALA A 20 -4.63 15.54 -13.79
CA ALA A 20 -4.59 15.33 -15.23
C ALA A 20 -3.28 14.66 -15.67
N VAL A 21 -2.14 15.06 -15.09
CA VAL A 21 -0.84 14.43 -15.36
C VAL A 21 -0.84 12.97 -14.89
N ALA A 22 -1.36 12.69 -13.69
CA ALA A 22 -1.47 11.32 -13.18
C ALA A 22 -2.33 10.45 -14.12
N LEU A 23 -3.50 10.97 -14.52
CA LEU A 23 -4.38 10.29 -15.47
C LEU A 23 -3.70 10.05 -16.81
N GLY A 24 -3.07 11.07 -17.40
CA GLY A 24 -2.35 10.96 -18.68
C GLY A 24 -1.24 9.90 -18.64
N ARG A 25 -0.44 9.88 -17.57
CA ARG A 25 0.59 8.85 -17.37
C ARG A 25 -0.02 7.44 -17.29
N LEU A 26 -1.11 7.27 -16.53
CA LEU A 26 -1.80 5.97 -16.41
C LEU A 26 -2.50 5.53 -17.71
N LEU A 27 -2.95 6.46 -18.54
CA LEU A 27 -3.52 6.17 -19.85
C LEU A 27 -2.45 5.71 -20.84
N SER A 28 -1.22 6.26 -20.73
CA SER A 28 -0.09 5.85 -21.57
C SER A 28 0.48 4.47 -21.21
N GLN A 29 0.21 3.98 -20.00
CA GLN A 29 0.65 2.64 -19.59
C GLN A 29 -0.11 1.55 -20.34
N ARG A 30 0.65 0.71 -21.05
CA ARG A 30 0.16 -0.56 -21.59
C ARG A 30 0.36 -1.65 -20.55
N ARG A 31 -0.68 -2.43 -20.26
CA ARG A 31 -0.53 -3.65 -19.46
C ARG A 31 0.43 -4.58 -20.21
N ARG A 32 1.53 -4.95 -19.57
CA ARG A 32 2.38 -6.04 -20.04
C ARG A 32 1.71 -7.35 -19.63
N ALA A 33 1.63 -8.30 -20.56
CA ALA A 33 1.25 -9.65 -20.19
C ALA A 33 2.34 -10.21 -19.25
N PRO A 34 1.98 -10.85 -18.13
CA PRO A 34 2.97 -11.55 -17.32
C PRO A 34 3.60 -12.64 -18.19
N GLY A 35 4.91 -12.54 -18.41
CA GLY A 35 5.69 -13.66 -18.93
C GLY A 35 5.82 -14.70 -17.81
N SER A 36 5.69 -15.99 -18.15
CA SER A 36 6.00 -17.04 -17.19
C SER A 36 7.50 -17.32 -17.22
N THR A 37 8.14 -17.22 -16.06
CA THR A 37 9.57 -17.50 -15.88
C THR A 37 9.80 -18.82 -15.17
N ARG A 38 8.81 -19.30 -14.39
CA ARG A 38 8.88 -20.54 -13.58
C ARG A 38 10.15 -20.64 -12.73
N VAL A 39 10.72 -19.50 -12.35
CA VAL A 39 11.95 -19.46 -11.55
C VAL A 39 11.69 -20.07 -10.16
N PRO A 40 12.69 -20.71 -9.54
CA PRO A 40 12.57 -21.13 -8.16
C PRO A 40 12.31 -19.92 -7.24
N VAL A 41 11.33 -20.03 -6.34
CA VAL A 41 10.92 -18.95 -5.45
C VAL A 41 11.03 -19.37 -3.98
N LEU A 42 11.60 -18.48 -3.15
CA LEU A 42 11.49 -18.52 -1.70
C LEU A 42 10.48 -17.46 -1.24
N LEU A 43 9.28 -17.88 -0.86
CA LEU A 43 8.23 -17.00 -0.35
C LEU A 43 8.27 -16.91 1.17
N LEU A 44 8.57 -15.73 1.69
CA LEU A 44 8.63 -15.42 3.11
C LEU A 44 7.38 -14.65 3.56
N ARG A 45 6.71 -15.14 4.61
CA ARG A 45 5.49 -14.57 5.18
C ARG A 45 5.70 -14.22 6.66
N PRO A 46 6.12 -12.98 7.01
CA PRO A 46 6.36 -12.60 8.39
C PRO A 46 5.04 -12.31 9.14
N VAL A 47 4.82 -12.97 10.27
CA VAL A 47 3.63 -12.77 11.12
C VAL A 47 3.98 -12.97 12.60
N ASP A 48 3.58 -12.01 13.44
CA ASP A 48 3.85 -12.09 14.89
C ASP A 48 2.71 -12.81 15.62
N VAL A 49 1.49 -12.28 15.48
CA VAL A 49 0.27 -12.82 16.07
C VAL A 49 -0.77 -12.87 14.95
N PRO A 50 -0.92 -14.02 14.28
CA PRO A 50 -1.80 -14.13 13.13
C PRO A 50 -3.26 -14.02 13.57
N THR A 51 -4.03 -13.23 12.82
CA THR A 51 -5.50 -13.23 12.88
C THR A 51 -6.07 -14.45 12.17
N GLU A 52 -7.32 -14.81 12.45
CA GLU A 52 -8.02 -15.92 11.75
C GLU A 52 -8.00 -15.74 10.23
N ARG A 53 -8.16 -14.50 9.77
CA ARG A 53 -8.12 -14.17 8.33
C ARG A 53 -6.73 -14.37 7.73
N GLU A 54 -5.68 -14.00 8.46
CA GLU A 54 -4.30 -14.27 8.04
C GLU A 54 -4.01 -15.78 8.03
N LEU A 55 -4.49 -16.53 9.01
CA LEU A 55 -4.39 -18.01 9.01
C LEU A 55 -5.09 -18.63 7.81
N GLU A 56 -6.29 -18.14 7.48
CA GLU A 56 -7.02 -18.57 6.29
C GLU A 56 -6.21 -18.29 5.02
N ASN A 57 -5.66 -17.07 4.87
CA ASN A 57 -4.83 -16.71 3.73
C ASN A 57 -3.55 -17.56 3.63
N LEU A 58 -2.90 -17.83 4.76
CA LEU A 58 -1.69 -18.65 4.83
C LEU A 58 -1.95 -20.13 4.53
N SER A 59 -3.19 -20.59 4.70
CA SER A 59 -3.60 -21.97 4.45
C SER A 59 -4.03 -22.25 3.02
N ARG A 60 -4.08 -21.22 2.16
CA ARG A 60 -4.52 -21.37 0.76
C ARG A 60 -3.41 -21.98 -0.10
N PRO A 61 -3.73 -22.98 -0.93
CA PRO A 61 -2.82 -23.45 -1.96
C PRO A 61 -2.44 -22.30 -2.91
N ILE A 62 -1.17 -22.26 -3.30
CA ILE A 62 -0.65 -21.28 -4.24
C ILE A 62 -0.40 -22.02 -5.56
N ASP A 63 -1.24 -21.73 -6.56
CA ASP A 63 -1.14 -22.33 -7.90
C ASP A 63 -0.03 -21.69 -8.73
N TYR A 64 1.23 -21.97 -8.38
CA TYR A 64 2.42 -21.52 -9.11
C TYR A 64 3.07 -22.70 -9.81
N GLU A 65 3.29 -22.59 -11.13
CA GLU A 65 3.83 -23.68 -11.95
C GLU A 65 5.32 -23.99 -11.67
N GLY A 66 6.06 -23.04 -11.08
CA GLY A 66 7.48 -23.21 -10.77
C GLY A 66 7.75 -23.77 -9.36
N PRO A 67 9.02 -24.07 -9.02
CA PRO A 67 9.37 -24.52 -7.68
C PRO A 67 9.12 -23.43 -6.63
N LEU A 68 8.28 -23.70 -5.63
CA LEU A 68 7.94 -22.76 -4.56
C LEU A 68 8.30 -23.33 -3.19
N THR A 69 9.11 -22.60 -2.43
CA THR A 69 9.30 -22.85 -0.99
C THR A 69 8.54 -21.78 -0.21
N HIS A 70 7.42 -22.16 0.42
CA HIS A 70 6.58 -21.26 1.21
C HIS A 70 6.95 -21.36 2.70
N VAL A 71 7.43 -20.26 3.29
CA VAL A 71 7.88 -20.22 4.68
C VAL A 71 7.16 -19.11 5.47
N VAL A 72 6.53 -19.50 6.56
CA VAL A 72 5.93 -18.60 7.54
C VAL A 72 6.90 -18.34 8.68
N LEU A 73 7.17 -17.07 8.94
CA LEU A 73 8.11 -16.61 9.97
C LEU A 73 7.30 -16.11 11.16
N SER A 74 7.35 -16.82 12.28
CA SER A 74 6.54 -16.50 13.46
C SER A 74 7.20 -16.96 14.76
N PRO A 75 7.03 -16.24 15.89
CA PRO A 75 7.54 -16.67 17.20
C PRO A 75 6.96 -18.02 17.66
N GLN A 76 5.70 -18.27 17.29
CA GLN A 76 4.94 -19.48 17.63
C GLN A 76 4.45 -20.16 16.36
N ARG A 77 4.34 -21.50 16.36
CA ARG A 77 3.85 -22.24 15.20
C ARG A 77 2.38 -21.91 14.95
N PRO A 78 2.02 -21.27 13.82
CA PRO A 78 0.63 -21.10 13.45
C PRO A 78 0.02 -22.44 13.00
N ARG A 79 -1.31 -22.49 12.91
CA ARG A 79 -2.00 -23.57 12.20
C ARG A 79 -1.73 -23.41 10.71
N LEU A 80 -0.91 -24.30 10.14
CA LEU A 80 -0.47 -24.26 8.75
C LEU A 80 -0.67 -25.64 8.09
N PRO A 81 -0.91 -25.68 6.77
CA PRO A 81 -0.85 -26.91 5.97
C PRO A 81 0.52 -27.61 6.04
N GLU A 82 0.58 -28.89 5.66
CA GLU A 82 1.82 -29.69 5.71
C GLU A 82 2.90 -29.21 4.73
N ASP A 83 2.49 -28.66 3.58
CA ASP A 83 3.35 -28.13 2.52
C ASP A 83 3.90 -26.72 2.83
N VAL A 84 3.45 -26.09 3.92
CA VAL A 84 3.92 -24.78 4.36
C VAL A 84 4.93 -24.93 5.49
N LEU A 85 6.16 -24.48 5.24
CA LEU A 85 7.22 -24.52 6.23
C LEU A 85 7.00 -23.43 7.29
N TRP A 86 7.26 -23.78 8.54
CA TRP A 86 7.34 -22.81 9.62
C TRP A 86 8.79 -22.66 10.06
N LEU A 87 9.27 -21.42 10.10
CA LEU A 87 10.54 -21.07 10.71
C LEU A 87 10.26 -20.23 11.96
N ARG A 88 10.60 -20.78 13.12
CA ARG A 88 10.52 -20.05 14.39
C ARG A 88 11.43 -18.83 14.33
N SER A 89 10.87 -17.65 14.53
CA SER A 89 11.63 -16.41 14.51
C SER A 89 11.03 -15.44 15.52
N ASP A 90 11.84 -14.90 16.44
CA ASP A 90 11.40 -13.89 17.42
C ASP A 90 12.47 -12.78 17.52
N PRO A 91 12.51 -11.86 16.55
CA PRO A 91 13.59 -10.88 16.45
C PRO A 91 13.47 -9.79 17.52
N GLY A 92 14.61 -9.40 18.08
CA GLY A 92 14.74 -8.26 18.98
C GLY A 92 14.70 -6.90 18.27
N ALA A 93 14.80 -6.88 16.94
CA ALA A 93 14.80 -5.66 16.13
C ALA A 93 13.53 -4.81 16.37
N PRO A 94 13.64 -3.47 16.43
CA PRO A 94 12.48 -2.59 16.52
C PRO A 94 11.48 -2.84 15.37
N ASN A 95 11.99 -2.92 14.13
CA ASN A 95 11.22 -3.38 12.97
C ASN A 95 11.18 -4.90 12.97
N ARG A 96 10.20 -5.47 13.71
CA ARG A 96 10.05 -6.92 13.81
C ARG A 96 9.87 -7.60 12.46
N LYS A 97 9.17 -6.97 11.52
CA LYS A 97 9.04 -7.49 10.15
C LYS A 97 10.41 -7.65 9.51
N VAL A 98 11.21 -6.59 9.46
CA VAL A 98 12.59 -6.64 8.92
C VAL A 98 13.42 -7.67 9.67
N GLY A 99 13.34 -7.71 11.01
CA GLY A 99 14.06 -8.69 11.82
C GLY A 99 13.72 -10.15 11.48
N HIS A 100 12.44 -10.47 11.22
CA HIS A 100 12.05 -11.81 10.78
C HIS A 100 12.69 -12.15 9.44
N LEU A 101 12.65 -11.20 8.50
CA LEU A 101 13.19 -11.40 7.15
C LEU A 101 14.70 -11.62 7.19
N LEU A 102 15.44 -10.80 7.93
CA LEU A 102 16.88 -10.94 8.05
C LEU A 102 17.27 -12.26 8.71
N TYR A 103 16.55 -12.68 9.75
CA TYR A 103 16.71 -14.00 10.36
C TYR A 103 16.48 -15.13 9.35
N ALA A 104 15.40 -15.06 8.57
CA ALA A 104 15.09 -16.08 7.56
C ALA A 104 16.14 -16.12 6.44
N LEU A 105 16.60 -14.97 5.97
CA LEU A 105 17.61 -14.84 4.92
C LEU A 105 18.99 -15.35 5.34
N GLU A 106 19.26 -15.39 6.64
CA GLU A 106 20.47 -16.01 7.20
C GLU A 106 20.35 -17.54 7.30
N LYS A 107 19.17 -18.06 7.64
CA LYS A 107 18.95 -19.50 7.90
C LYS A 107 18.56 -20.32 6.69
N LEU A 108 17.91 -19.70 5.71
CA LEU A 108 17.36 -20.40 4.56
C LEU A 108 18.30 -20.27 3.36
N PRO A 109 18.56 -21.37 2.63
CA PRO A 109 19.34 -21.31 1.40
C PRO A 109 18.61 -20.47 0.34
N ARG A 110 19.36 -19.66 -0.41
CA ARG A 110 18.82 -18.70 -1.41
C ARG A 110 19.33 -18.95 -2.82
N ASP A 111 20.32 -19.81 -2.99
CA ASP A 111 20.98 -20.03 -4.28
C ASP A 111 19.97 -20.45 -5.34
N GLY A 112 20.02 -19.76 -6.48
CA GLY A 112 19.12 -19.97 -7.62
C GLY A 112 17.66 -19.60 -7.39
N ARG A 113 17.31 -18.92 -6.28
CA ARG A 113 15.94 -18.55 -5.94
C ARG A 113 15.71 -17.04 -5.91
N VAL A 114 14.55 -16.61 -6.39
CA VAL A 114 14.03 -15.26 -6.14
C VAL A 114 13.37 -15.23 -4.77
N VAL A 115 13.72 -14.24 -3.94
CA VAL A 115 13.10 -14.03 -2.63
C VAL A 115 11.87 -13.16 -2.80
N LEU A 116 10.72 -13.67 -2.38
CA LEU A 116 9.48 -12.92 -2.24
C LEU A 116 9.16 -12.69 -0.77
N VAL A 117 8.72 -11.49 -0.44
CA VAL A 117 8.25 -11.11 0.89
C VAL A 117 6.83 -10.60 0.77
N VAL A 118 5.88 -11.30 1.40
CA VAL A 118 4.47 -10.92 1.31
C VAL A 118 3.83 -10.97 2.70
N ASP A 119 3.13 -9.90 3.08
CA ASP A 119 2.42 -9.81 4.37
C ASP A 119 1.32 -10.88 4.47
N ALA A 120 1.10 -11.42 5.68
CA ALA A 120 0.15 -12.51 5.93
C ALA A 120 -1.31 -12.18 5.54
N ASP A 121 -1.68 -10.89 5.47
CA ASP A 121 -3.01 -10.42 5.08
C ASP A 121 -3.24 -10.34 3.56
N VAL A 122 -2.22 -10.63 2.76
CA VAL A 122 -2.33 -10.70 1.29
C VAL A 122 -2.72 -12.11 0.86
N ALA A 123 -3.73 -12.24 0.00
CA ALA A 123 -4.04 -13.49 -0.68
C ALA A 123 -3.02 -13.71 -1.82
N VAL A 124 -2.23 -14.78 -1.71
CA VAL A 124 -1.16 -15.08 -2.67
C VAL A 124 -1.67 -16.04 -3.73
N THR A 125 -1.52 -15.67 -4.99
CA THR A 125 -1.81 -16.50 -6.16
C THR A 125 -0.53 -16.76 -6.94
N GLY A 126 -0.51 -17.76 -7.83
CA GLY A 126 0.63 -17.97 -8.73
C GLY A 126 0.90 -16.77 -9.63
N GLU A 127 -0.15 -16.08 -10.09
CA GLU A 127 -0.01 -14.83 -10.86
C GLU A 127 0.74 -13.75 -10.08
N LEU A 128 0.46 -13.59 -8.78
CA LEU A 128 1.17 -12.63 -7.93
C LEU A 128 2.63 -13.06 -7.72
N VAL A 129 2.87 -14.36 -7.51
CA VAL A 129 4.23 -14.91 -7.38
C VAL A 129 5.03 -14.64 -8.65
N GLU A 130 4.50 -14.99 -9.82
CA GLU A 130 5.15 -14.77 -11.11
C GLU A 130 5.37 -13.27 -11.38
N GLY A 131 4.36 -12.43 -11.14
CA GLY A 131 4.44 -10.98 -11.36
C GLY A 131 5.46 -10.27 -10.45
N LEU A 132 5.74 -10.81 -9.25
CA LEU A 132 6.81 -10.32 -8.40
C LEU A 132 8.17 -10.93 -8.75
N ALA A 133 8.22 -12.22 -9.10
CA ALA A 133 9.47 -12.92 -9.34
C ALA A 133 10.11 -12.56 -10.68
N ALA A 134 9.31 -12.46 -11.75
CA ALA A 134 9.80 -12.25 -13.11
C ALA A 134 10.63 -10.97 -13.28
N PRO A 135 10.24 -9.79 -12.75
CA PRO A 135 11.07 -8.59 -12.87
C PRO A 135 12.42 -8.72 -12.17
N VAL A 136 12.45 -9.37 -11.00
CA VAL A 136 13.69 -9.59 -10.24
C VAL A 136 14.61 -10.56 -10.95
N ALA A 137 14.06 -11.66 -11.50
CA ALA A 137 14.80 -12.59 -12.33
C ALA A 137 15.36 -11.93 -13.60
N ALA A 138 14.66 -10.93 -14.15
CA ALA A 138 15.11 -10.13 -15.28
C ALA A 138 16.12 -9.03 -14.91
N GLY A 139 16.47 -8.87 -13.62
CA GLY A 139 17.50 -7.96 -13.14
C GLY A 139 17.02 -6.72 -12.39
N ALA A 140 15.70 -6.55 -12.19
CA ALA A 140 15.21 -5.48 -11.32
C ALA A 140 15.70 -5.70 -9.89
N ALA A 141 16.09 -4.62 -9.20
CA ALA A 141 16.56 -4.75 -7.83
C ALA A 141 15.42 -5.09 -6.86
N LEU A 142 14.23 -4.57 -7.14
CA LEU A 142 13.03 -4.83 -6.36
C LEU A 142 11.80 -4.81 -7.26
N SER A 143 10.85 -5.70 -7.00
CA SER A 143 9.49 -5.62 -7.53
C SER A 143 8.50 -5.38 -6.40
N THR A 144 7.37 -4.73 -6.68
CA THR A 144 6.33 -4.47 -5.68
C THR A 144 4.95 -4.56 -6.31
N ALA A 145 3.95 -5.02 -5.58
CA ALA A 145 2.57 -5.05 -6.04
C ALA A 145 1.70 -4.02 -5.32
N VAL A 146 0.72 -3.48 -6.05
CA VAL A 146 -0.24 -2.50 -5.50
C VAL A 146 -1.16 -3.24 -4.52
N PRO A 147 -1.27 -2.81 -3.26
CA PRO A 147 -2.22 -3.40 -2.33
C PRO A 147 -3.64 -3.02 -2.75
N THR A 148 -4.47 -4.01 -3.03
CA THR A 148 -5.86 -3.84 -3.45
C THR A 148 -6.78 -4.48 -2.42
N PRO A 149 -7.37 -3.67 -1.51
CA PRO A 149 -8.40 -4.14 -0.61
C PRO A 149 -9.62 -4.69 -1.37
N VAL A 150 -10.18 -5.80 -0.92
CA VAL A 150 -11.39 -6.41 -1.50
C VAL A 150 -12.34 -6.89 -0.41
N GLY A 151 -13.62 -7.06 -0.75
CA GLY A 151 -14.63 -7.57 0.17
C GLY A 151 -15.14 -6.51 1.13
N GLU A 152 -15.27 -5.27 0.66
CA GLU A 152 -15.72 -4.13 1.44
C GLU A 152 -17.18 -4.35 1.92
N ARG A 153 -17.41 -4.30 3.24
CA ARG A 153 -18.75 -4.53 3.83
C ARG A 153 -19.28 -3.30 4.58
N ALA A 154 -18.38 -2.52 5.20
CA ALA A 154 -18.70 -1.33 5.97
C ALA A 154 -18.26 -0.03 5.26
N LEU A 155 -18.76 1.11 5.75
CA LEU A 155 -18.37 2.45 5.25
C LEU A 155 -16.85 2.69 5.38
N ALA A 156 -16.26 2.25 6.50
CA ALA A 156 -14.82 2.34 6.72
C ALA A 156 -14.04 1.54 5.67
N ASP A 157 -14.52 0.35 5.31
CA ASP A 157 -13.88 -0.50 4.30
C ASP A 157 -13.93 0.17 2.93
N ARG A 158 -15.09 0.74 2.57
CA ARG A 158 -15.25 1.51 1.33
C ARG A 158 -14.34 2.73 1.28
N ALA A 159 -14.13 3.43 2.39
CA ALA A 159 -13.21 4.56 2.44
C ALA A 159 -11.75 4.12 2.29
N VAL A 160 -11.34 3.02 2.94
CA VAL A 160 -10.00 2.43 2.80
C VAL A 160 -9.75 1.99 1.35
N ALA A 161 -10.70 1.26 0.76
CA ALA A 161 -10.63 0.81 -0.62
C ALA A 161 -10.65 1.99 -1.61
N GLY A 162 -11.54 2.96 -1.41
CA GLY A 162 -11.59 4.19 -2.20
C GLY A 162 -10.26 4.93 -2.19
N LEU A 163 -9.65 5.07 -1.01
CA LEU A 163 -8.34 5.71 -0.85
C LEU A 163 -7.23 4.95 -1.59
N LEU A 164 -7.10 3.64 -1.37
CA LEU A 164 -5.98 2.84 -1.88
C LEU A 164 -6.15 2.42 -3.35
N ARG A 165 -7.37 2.38 -3.88
CA ARG A 165 -7.67 1.92 -5.25
C ARG A 165 -8.05 3.04 -6.20
N ARG A 166 -8.54 4.18 -5.71
CA ARG A 166 -9.22 5.17 -6.56
C ARG A 166 -8.74 6.62 -6.41
N THR A 167 -7.72 6.87 -5.60
CA THR A 167 -7.14 8.21 -5.45
C THR A 167 -5.65 8.22 -5.82
N HIS A 168 -5.04 9.40 -5.78
CA HIS A 168 -3.59 9.58 -5.87
C HIS A 168 -2.80 8.82 -4.80
N HIS A 169 -3.44 8.42 -3.70
CA HIS A 169 -2.82 7.62 -2.65
C HIS A 169 -2.74 6.12 -2.99
N SER A 170 -3.29 5.71 -4.14
CA SER A 170 -3.00 4.39 -4.69
C SER A 170 -1.53 4.28 -5.04
N PHE A 171 -0.88 3.16 -4.67
CA PHE A 171 0.53 2.93 -5.00
C PHE A 171 0.78 2.95 -6.52
N ARG A 172 -0.22 2.64 -7.35
CA ARG A 172 -0.11 2.77 -8.80
C ARG A 172 0.02 4.23 -9.24
N ALA A 173 -0.84 5.10 -8.71
CA ALA A 173 -0.78 6.54 -8.98
C ALA A 173 0.53 7.14 -8.44
N LEU A 174 0.91 6.78 -7.21
CA LEU A 174 2.18 7.21 -6.62
C LEU A 174 3.38 6.77 -7.46
N HIS A 175 3.39 5.53 -7.97
CA HIS A 175 4.48 5.00 -8.76
C HIS A 175 4.71 5.79 -10.06
N VAL A 176 3.64 6.06 -10.82
CA VAL A 176 3.74 6.83 -12.07
C VAL A 176 4.01 8.31 -11.85
N MET A 177 3.63 8.86 -10.70
CA MET A 177 3.88 10.25 -10.33
C MET A 177 5.25 10.47 -9.68
N SER A 178 5.95 9.41 -9.30
CA SER A 178 7.28 9.51 -8.70
C SER A 178 8.29 10.06 -9.71
N ALA A 179 8.85 11.24 -9.42
CA ALA A 179 9.96 11.84 -10.19
C ALA A 179 11.34 11.38 -9.71
N GLY A 180 11.42 10.69 -8.56
CA GLY A 180 12.63 10.09 -8.01
C GLY A 180 12.37 8.65 -7.58
N ALA A 181 12.71 8.32 -6.34
CA ALA A 181 12.45 7.00 -5.75
C ALA A 181 11.00 6.56 -5.94
N ARG A 182 10.82 5.39 -6.56
CA ARG A 182 9.50 4.82 -6.90
C ARG A 182 8.68 4.55 -5.65
N ALA A 183 7.36 4.69 -5.74
CA ALA A 183 6.50 4.25 -4.65
C ALA A 183 6.57 2.72 -4.51
N VAL A 184 6.90 2.24 -3.31
CA VAL A 184 6.99 0.82 -2.97
C VAL A 184 6.04 0.55 -1.81
N CYS A 185 5.24 -0.51 -1.92
CA CYS A 185 4.41 -0.98 -0.82
C CYS A 185 5.05 -2.22 -0.21
N GLY A 186 5.35 -2.18 1.08
CA GLY A 186 5.96 -3.29 1.79
C GLY A 186 5.12 -4.57 1.85
N LYS A 187 3.84 -4.55 1.43
CA LYS A 187 2.93 -5.70 1.55
C LYS A 187 3.29 -6.89 0.67
N ALA A 188 3.91 -6.64 -0.48
CA ALA A 188 4.21 -7.67 -1.46
C ALA A 188 5.41 -7.20 -2.29
N LEU A 189 6.55 -7.83 -2.06
CA LEU A 189 7.85 -7.45 -2.61
C LEU A 189 8.56 -8.67 -3.22
N GLY A 190 9.23 -8.48 -4.34
CA GLY A 190 10.32 -9.35 -4.77
C GLY A 190 11.66 -8.64 -4.53
N LEU A 191 12.65 -9.37 -4.02
CA LEU A 191 13.94 -8.81 -3.61
C LEU A 191 15.08 -9.49 -4.37
N SER A 192 15.91 -8.68 -5.02
CA SER A 192 17.24 -9.11 -5.45
C SER A 192 18.22 -9.16 -4.28
N ASP A 193 19.40 -9.74 -4.48
CA ASP A 193 20.49 -9.69 -3.51
C ASP A 193 20.87 -8.24 -3.13
N ARG A 194 20.83 -7.31 -4.08
CA ARG A 194 21.10 -5.89 -3.84
C ARG A 194 20.06 -5.25 -2.92
N ALA A 195 18.78 -5.61 -3.06
CA ALA A 195 17.74 -5.13 -2.15
C ALA A 195 17.86 -5.77 -0.76
N VAL A 196 18.27 -7.04 -0.69
CA VAL A 196 18.56 -7.71 0.59
C VAL A 196 19.72 -7.04 1.33
N GLU A 197 20.78 -6.62 0.62
CA GLU A 197 21.89 -5.85 1.20
C GLU A 197 21.41 -4.56 1.86
N GLU A 198 20.54 -3.79 1.19
CA GLU A 198 19.97 -2.55 1.73
C GLU A 198 19.05 -2.78 2.92
N LEU A 199 18.25 -3.87 2.89
CA LEU A 199 17.28 -4.21 3.92
C LEU A 199 17.93 -4.37 5.31
N ARG A 200 19.18 -4.86 5.36
CA ARG A 200 19.94 -5.06 6.61
C ARG A 200 20.09 -3.79 7.44
N ALA A 201 20.12 -2.63 6.79
CA ALA A 201 20.31 -1.35 7.46
C ALA A 201 18.99 -0.61 7.74
N LEU A 202 17.86 -1.33 7.79
CA LEU A 202 16.51 -0.81 8.00
C LEU A 202 15.78 -1.40 9.22
N GLU A 203 16.47 -2.13 10.09
CA GLU A 203 15.89 -2.76 11.30
C GLU A 203 15.25 -1.77 12.27
N ASP A 204 15.65 -0.50 12.24
CA ASP A 204 15.14 0.58 13.11
C ASP A 204 14.27 1.59 12.36
N HIS A 205 13.88 1.31 11.11
CA HIS A 205 13.07 2.23 10.31
C HIS A 205 11.61 1.78 10.29
N ILE A 206 10.68 2.69 10.59
CA ILE A 206 9.25 2.49 10.26
C ILE A 206 9.03 2.89 8.80
N GLY A 207 8.20 2.17 8.05
CA GLY A 207 8.09 2.44 6.60
C GLY A 207 9.39 2.09 5.88
N GLU A 208 9.91 0.89 6.17
CA GLU A 208 11.13 0.36 5.58
C GLU A 208 11.07 0.34 4.05
N ASP A 209 9.88 0.20 3.47
CA ASP A 209 9.62 0.24 2.04
C ASP A 209 9.97 1.58 1.40
N LEU A 210 9.65 2.69 2.07
CA LEU A 210 9.97 4.04 1.59
C LEU A 210 11.47 4.31 1.60
N GLU A 211 12.16 3.91 2.66
CA GLU A 211 13.62 4.10 2.78
C GLU A 211 14.38 3.14 1.86
N LEU A 212 13.92 1.88 1.75
CA LEU A 212 14.48 0.91 0.80
C LEU A 212 14.42 1.45 -0.63
N SER A 213 13.25 1.93 -1.06
CA SER A 213 13.10 2.54 -2.39
C SER A 213 14.04 3.72 -2.61
N LYS A 214 14.19 4.59 -1.59
CA LYS A 214 15.09 5.74 -1.66
C LYS A 214 16.55 5.33 -1.82
N ARG A 215 17.00 4.32 -1.09
CA ARG A 215 18.38 3.81 -1.18
C ARG A 215 18.66 3.11 -2.51
N LEU A 216 17.72 2.29 -2.99
CA LEU A 216 17.82 1.67 -4.31
C LEU A 216 17.91 2.73 -5.41
N HIS A 217 17.04 3.74 -5.37
CA HIS A 217 17.08 4.84 -6.33
C HIS A 217 18.39 5.64 -6.28
N ALA A 218 18.92 5.92 -5.09
CA ALA A 218 20.21 6.60 -4.94
C ALA A 218 21.38 5.81 -5.54
N LYS A 219 21.24 4.48 -5.65
CA LYS A 219 22.19 3.58 -6.31
C LYS A 219 21.90 3.36 -7.80
N GLY A 220 20.93 4.06 -8.38
CA GLY A 220 20.52 3.89 -9.78
C GLY A 220 19.86 2.53 -10.05
N LEU A 221 19.38 1.84 -9.01
CA LEU A 221 18.79 0.52 -9.12
C LEU A 221 17.30 0.60 -9.47
N GLU A 222 16.87 -0.32 -10.33
CA GLU A 222 15.52 -0.34 -10.86
C GLU A 222 14.52 -0.97 -9.88
N VAL A 223 13.35 -0.33 -9.77
CA VAL A 223 12.22 -0.79 -8.98
C VAL A 223 11.02 -0.92 -9.90
N GLU A 224 10.50 -2.14 -10.04
CA GLU A 224 9.41 -2.47 -10.95
C GLU A 224 8.07 -2.62 -10.23
N LEU A 225 7.01 -2.13 -10.86
CA LEU A 225 5.63 -2.32 -10.36
C LEU A 225 5.03 -3.57 -11.02
N CYS A 226 4.68 -4.56 -10.22
CA CYS A 226 3.93 -5.72 -10.66
C CYS A 226 2.55 -5.29 -11.17
N GLU A 227 2.16 -5.82 -12.33
CA GLU A 227 0.84 -5.55 -12.91
C GLU A 227 -0.29 -6.25 -12.15
N VAL A 228 0.01 -7.40 -11.53
CA VAL A 228 -0.93 -8.15 -10.71
C VAL A 228 -1.04 -7.47 -9.33
N PRO A 229 -2.25 -7.08 -8.89
CA PRO A 229 -2.42 -6.48 -7.58
C PRO A 229 -2.18 -7.48 -6.45
N ALA A 230 -1.63 -7.01 -5.34
CA ALA A 230 -1.63 -7.75 -4.08
C ALA A 230 -3.02 -7.64 -3.45
N VAL A 231 -3.85 -8.66 -3.64
CA VAL A 231 -5.21 -8.70 -3.09
C VAL A 231 -5.16 -8.77 -1.57
N VAL A 232 -5.82 -7.84 -0.90
CA VAL A 232 -5.90 -7.77 0.57
C VAL A 232 -7.35 -7.95 0.99
N PRO A 233 -7.78 -9.17 1.33
CA PRO A 233 -9.15 -9.39 1.73
C PRO A 233 -9.46 -8.71 3.07
N MET A 234 -10.47 -7.84 3.09
CA MET A 234 -10.80 -7.04 4.26
C MET A 234 -11.65 -7.83 5.26
N ALA A 235 -11.31 -7.70 6.55
CA ALA A 235 -12.27 -7.90 7.62
C ALA A 235 -13.06 -6.60 7.83
N SER A 236 -14.33 -6.71 8.25
CA SER A 236 -15.16 -5.53 8.55
C SER A 236 -14.48 -4.64 9.58
N GLY A 237 -14.10 -3.43 9.18
CA GLY A 237 -13.39 -2.47 10.01
C GLY A 237 -14.27 -1.39 10.61
N THR A 238 -13.72 -0.66 11.57
CA THR A 238 -14.32 0.56 12.10
C THR A 238 -13.66 1.81 11.50
N TRP A 239 -14.38 2.93 11.50
CA TRP A 239 -13.84 4.21 11.04
C TRP A 239 -12.63 4.64 11.89
N SER A 240 -12.68 4.43 13.21
CA SER A 240 -11.59 4.74 14.12
C SER A 240 -10.32 3.93 13.83
N ALA A 241 -10.46 2.65 13.50
CA ALA A 241 -9.32 1.80 13.11
C ALA A 241 -8.72 2.26 11.77
N ALA A 242 -9.56 2.58 10.78
CA ALA A 242 -9.11 3.13 9.50
C ALA A 242 -8.38 4.46 9.69
N LEU A 243 -8.96 5.39 10.46
CA LEU A 243 -8.37 6.70 10.76
C LEU A 243 -7.04 6.55 11.49
N ALA A 244 -6.95 5.67 12.49
CA ALA A 244 -5.69 5.42 13.22
C ALA A 244 -4.60 4.88 12.29
N ARG A 245 -4.95 3.96 11.39
CA ARG A 245 -4.02 3.42 10.39
C ARG A 245 -3.44 4.51 9.48
N PHE A 246 -4.29 5.36 8.92
CA PHE A 246 -3.81 6.41 8.00
C PHE A 246 -3.18 7.59 8.74
N THR A 247 -3.58 7.88 9.97
CA THR A 247 -2.89 8.87 10.83
C THR A 247 -1.44 8.44 11.04
N ARG A 248 -1.20 7.16 11.33
CA ARG A 248 0.15 6.60 11.43
C ARG A 248 0.94 6.78 10.14
N TRP A 249 0.32 6.54 8.97
CA TRP A 249 0.99 6.77 7.69
C TRP A 249 1.36 8.23 7.47
N MET A 250 0.49 9.17 7.88
CA MET A 250 0.78 10.60 7.82
C MET A 250 1.95 11.01 8.73
N GLN A 251 2.04 10.43 9.93
CA GLN A 251 3.18 10.63 10.84
C GLN A 251 4.49 10.02 10.29
N VAL A 252 4.41 8.86 9.65
CA VAL A 252 5.56 8.25 8.96
C VAL A 252 6.00 9.15 7.80
N LEU A 253 5.05 9.66 7.00
CA LEU A 253 5.35 10.58 5.90
C LEU A 253 6.01 11.87 6.39
N SER A 254 5.50 12.49 7.46
CA SER A 254 6.09 13.72 8.01
C SER A 254 7.51 13.50 8.53
N SER A 255 7.79 12.33 9.12
CA SER A 255 9.12 11.93 9.59
C SER A 255 10.11 11.65 8.45
N HIS A 256 9.67 10.95 7.39
CA HIS A 256 10.53 10.55 6.26
C HIS A 256 10.75 11.66 5.24
N ARG A 257 9.67 12.35 4.87
CA ARG A 257 9.64 13.31 3.77
C ARG A 257 8.84 14.56 4.20
N PRO A 258 9.36 15.35 5.16
CA PRO A 258 8.65 16.51 5.70
C PRO A 258 8.25 17.52 4.61
N GLY A 259 9.05 17.66 3.55
CA GLY A 259 8.69 18.52 2.41
C GLY A 259 7.50 18.05 1.58
N LEU A 260 7.19 16.74 1.58
CA LEU A 260 6.00 16.19 0.89
C LEU A 260 4.76 16.23 1.78
N TYR A 261 4.90 16.35 3.09
CA TYR A 261 3.77 16.29 4.02
C TYR A 261 2.71 17.39 3.77
N PRO A 262 3.07 18.68 3.53
CA PRO A 262 2.09 19.72 3.17
C PRO A 262 1.38 19.48 1.84
N THR A 263 1.93 18.63 0.95
CA THR A 263 1.30 18.34 -0.34
C THR A 263 0.04 17.48 -0.19
N VAL A 264 -0.14 16.80 0.95
CA VAL A 264 -1.32 15.94 1.19
C VAL A 264 -2.63 16.73 1.07
N PRO A 265 -2.90 17.76 1.89
CA PRO A 265 -4.11 18.55 1.72
C PRO A 265 -4.14 19.29 0.37
N LEU A 266 -2.99 19.72 -0.15
CA LEU A 266 -2.91 20.53 -1.37
C LEU A 266 -3.19 19.75 -2.66
N LEU A 267 -2.75 18.50 -2.77
CA LEU A 267 -2.79 17.73 -4.02
C LEU A 267 -3.55 16.40 -3.89
N PHE A 268 -3.46 15.74 -2.73
CA PHE A 268 -4.03 14.42 -2.51
C PHE A 268 -5.46 14.45 -1.99
N THR A 269 -5.83 15.43 -1.16
CA THR A 269 -7.20 15.61 -0.65
C THR A 269 -7.77 17.03 -0.80
N PRO A 270 -7.56 17.73 -1.93
CA PRO A 270 -7.98 19.13 -2.10
C PRO A 270 -9.50 19.28 -2.28
N THR A 271 -10.20 18.18 -2.60
CA THR A 271 -11.61 18.22 -3.00
C THR A 271 -12.50 18.79 -1.90
N TRP A 272 -12.37 18.32 -0.66
CA TRP A 272 -13.21 18.77 0.45
C TRP A 272 -12.98 20.23 0.84
N PRO A 273 -11.72 20.71 1.02
CA PRO A 273 -11.46 22.12 1.25
C PRO A 273 -11.96 23.03 0.12
N LEU A 274 -11.76 22.64 -1.14
CA LEU A 274 -12.18 23.43 -2.30
C LEU A 274 -13.70 23.47 -2.46
N LEU A 275 -14.41 22.37 -2.18
CA LEU A 275 -15.87 22.35 -2.13
C LEU A 275 -16.40 23.30 -1.04
N ALA A 276 -15.85 23.23 0.17
CA ALA A 276 -16.24 24.12 1.26
C ALA A 276 -15.97 25.59 0.91
N LEU A 277 -14.82 25.89 0.30
CA LEU A 277 -14.46 27.24 -0.15
C LEU A 277 -15.40 27.76 -1.24
N SER A 278 -15.76 26.90 -2.20
CA SER A 278 -16.69 27.21 -3.27
C SER A 278 -18.08 27.56 -2.74
N LEU A 279 -18.59 26.75 -1.81
CA LEU A 279 -19.88 27.00 -1.16
C LEU A 279 -19.87 28.27 -0.32
N PHE A 280 -18.80 28.50 0.45
CA PHE A 280 -18.66 29.67 1.30
C PHE A 280 -18.61 30.98 0.51
N THR A 281 -17.90 30.98 -0.62
CA THR A 281 -17.74 32.18 -1.46
C THR A 281 -18.92 32.43 -2.41
N GLY A 282 -19.70 31.40 -2.74
CA GLY A 282 -20.78 31.48 -3.73
C GLY A 282 -20.29 31.83 -5.15
N SER A 283 -18.98 31.74 -5.42
CA SER A 283 -18.41 32.12 -6.72
C SER A 283 -18.77 31.09 -7.79
N MET A 284 -19.36 31.56 -8.89
CA MET A 284 -19.66 30.73 -10.07
C MET A 284 -18.37 30.21 -10.72
N TRP A 285 -17.32 31.03 -10.79
CA TRP A 285 -16.04 30.65 -11.39
C TRP A 285 -15.33 29.57 -10.58
N LEU A 286 -15.28 29.74 -9.25
CA LEU A 286 -14.70 28.73 -8.37
C LEU A 286 -15.51 27.43 -8.42
N SER A 287 -16.84 27.52 -8.45
CA SER A 287 -17.73 26.35 -8.58
C SER A 287 -17.48 25.59 -9.89
N ALA A 288 -17.35 26.31 -11.01
CA ALA A 288 -17.03 25.72 -12.31
C ALA A 288 -15.64 25.05 -12.29
N GLY A 289 -14.65 25.69 -11.66
CA GLY A 289 -13.32 25.13 -11.47
C GLY A 289 -13.33 23.84 -10.64
N VAL A 290 -14.04 23.84 -9.51
CA VAL A 290 -14.21 22.65 -8.66
C VAL A 290 -14.94 21.54 -9.40
N ALA A 291 -15.97 21.85 -10.19
CA ALA A 291 -16.63 20.86 -11.05
C ALA A 291 -15.65 20.22 -12.06
N GLY A 292 -14.76 21.02 -12.67
CA GLY A 292 -13.69 20.52 -13.54
C GLY A 292 -12.71 19.60 -12.79
N LEU A 293 -12.32 19.97 -11.56
CA LEU A 293 -11.49 19.12 -10.69
C LEU A 293 -12.19 17.79 -10.36
N LEU A 294 -13.47 17.82 -10.01
CA LEU A 294 -14.26 16.61 -9.72
C LEU A 294 -14.30 15.69 -10.94
N LEU A 295 -14.46 16.24 -12.15
CA LEU A 295 -14.45 15.47 -13.38
C LEU A 295 -13.11 14.74 -13.59
N VAL A 296 -11.99 15.46 -13.53
CA VAL A 296 -10.66 14.82 -13.75
C VAL A 296 -10.34 13.78 -12.67
N ARG A 297 -10.71 14.02 -11.41
CA ARG A 297 -10.49 13.04 -10.33
C ARG A 297 -11.41 11.84 -10.46
N THR A 298 -12.63 12.01 -10.96
CA THR A 298 -13.54 10.90 -11.28
C THR A 298 -12.99 10.04 -12.42
N LEU A 299 -12.45 10.65 -13.48
CA LEU A 299 -11.79 9.94 -14.57
C LEU A 299 -10.54 9.19 -14.11
N LEU A 300 -9.73 9.81 -13.24
CA LEU A 300 -8.59 9.14 -12.60
C LEU A 300 -9.02 7.94 -11.75
N SER A 301 -10.03 8.12 -10.89
CA SER A 301 -10.63 7.07 -10.07
C SER A 301 -11.12 5.90 -10.92
N TRP A 302 -11.80 6.20 -12.04
CA TRP A 302 -12.27 5.19 -12.99
C TRP A 302 -11.11 4.42 -13.63
N ARG A 303 -10.08 5.13 -14.12
CA ARG A 303 -8.89 4.50 -14.70
C ARG A 303 -8.16 3.61 -13.70
N LEU A 304 -7.95 4.09 -12.48
CA LEU A 304 -7.33 3.30 -11.42
C LEU A 304 -8.18 2.07 -11.05
N SER A 305 -9.50 2.19 -11.06
CA SER A 305 -10.41 1.06 -10.82
C SER A 305 -10.21 -0.03 -11.87
N ILE A 306 -10.16 0.33 -13.16
CA ILE A 306 -9.87 -0.62 -14.25
C ILE A 306 -8.53 -1.32 -14.02
N LEU A 307 -7.50 -0.55 -13.64
CA LEU A 307 -6.13 -1.07 -13.47
C LEU A 307 -5.96 -1.94 -12.23
N THR A 308 -6.77 -1.74 -11.19
CA THR A 308 -6.66 -2.45 -9.90
C THR A 308 -7.65 -3.61 -9.75
N THR A 309 -8.60 -3.79 -10.67
CA THR A 309 -9.49 -4.95 -10.68
C THR A 309 -8.68 -6.24 -10.82
N PRO A 310 -8.81 -7.20 -9.89
CA PRO A 310 -8.18 -8.51 -10.02
C PRO A 310 -8.65 -9.21 -11.30
N ILE A 311 -7.73 -9.83 -12.03
CA ILE A 311 -8.02 -10.51 -13.31
C ILE A 311 -8.69 -11.87 -13.04
N SER A 312 -8.20 -12.60 -12.05
CA SER A 312 -8.71 -13.92 -11.68
C SER A 312 -9.85 -13.81 -10.65
N PRO A 313 -10.97 -14.55 -10.85
CA PRO A 313 -12.07 -14.58 -9.89
C PRO A 313 -11.57 -15.12 -8.55
N LEU A 314 -11.95 -14.45 -7.47
CA LEU A 314 -11.69 -14.93 -6.12
C LEU A 314 -12.34 -16.31 -5.92
N PRO A 315 -11.72 -17.23 -5.15
CA PRO A 315 -12.28 -18.55 -4.91
C PRO A 315 -13.72 -18.50 -4.36
N PRO A 316 -14.57 -19.49 -4.70
CA PRO A 316 -15.94 -19.56 -4.19
C PRO A 316 -15.92 -19.68 -2.66
N GLY A 317 -16.49 -18.68 -1.97
CA GLY A 317 -16.55 -18.60 -0.51
C GLY A 317 -16.30 -17.19 0.04
N GLU A 318 -15.64 -16.31 -0.72
CA GLU A 318 -15.27 -14.97 -0.25
C GLU A 318 -16.24 -13.84 -0.61
N GLY A 319 -17.34 -14.16 -1.31
CA GLY A 319 -18.34 -13.19 -1.72
C GLY A 319 -19.77 -13.72 -1.86
N ARG A 320 -20.00 -15.03 -1.66
CA ARG A 320 -21.36 -15.58 -1.59
C ARG A 320 -21.87 -15.48 -0.17
N GLY A 321 -22.36 -14.29 0.21
CA GLY A 321 -23.59 -14.28 0.98
C GLY A 321 -24.65 -14.96 0.10
N GLU A 322 -25.24 -16.04 0.58
CA GLU A 322 -26.45 -16.63 -0.01
C GLU A 322 -27.47 -15.49 -0.19
N GLY A 323 -27.67 -15.00 -1.42
CA GLY A 323 -28.61 -13.91 -1.70
C GLY A 323 -28.16 -12.81 -2.66
N ALA A 324 -26.92 -12.79 -3.16
CA ALA A 324 -26.53 -11.83 -4.19
C ALA A 324 -25.70 -12.52 -5.27
N GLY A 325 -26.35 -12.79 -6.42
CA GLY A 325 -25.63 -12.97 -7.67
C GLY A 325 -24.68 -11.80 -7.91
N PHE A 326 -23.62 -12.04 -8.68
CA PHE A 326 -22.70 -11.05 -9.24
C PHE A 326 -23.33 -9.65 -9.23
N THR A 327 -23.05 -8.90 -8.16
CA THR A 327 -23.79 -7.67 -7.84
C THR A 327 -23.61 -6.70 -8.98
N SER A 328 -24.73 -6.11 -9.40
CA SER A 328 -24.87 -5.06 -10.40
C SER A 328 -23.67 -4.10 -10.46
N PRO A 329 -23.31 -3.62 -11.66
CA PRO A 329 -22.27 -2.63 -11.85
C PRO A 329 -22.71 -1.34 -11.17
N GLY A 330 -22.13 -1.08 -10.00
CA GLY A 330 -22.14 0.22 -9.39
C GLY A 330 -21.22 0.27 -8.18
N PRO A 331 -19.90 0.01 -8.31
CA PRO A 331 -18.98 0.61 -7.37
C PRO A 331 -19.29 2.11 -7.40
N MET A 332 -19.86 2.67 -6.32
CA MET A 332 -20.27 4.06 -6.29
C MET A 332 -19.07 4.88 -6.77
N LEU A 333 -19.24 5.59 -7.89
CA LEU A 333 -18.22 6.43 -8.53
C LEU A 333 -17.59 7.43 -7.54
N TRP A 334 -18.18 7.57 -6.35
CA TRP A 334 -17.85 8.48 -5.27
C TRP A 334 -17.05 7.87 -4.11
N ASP A 335 -16.70 6.58 -4.11
CA ASP A 335 -15.90 6.00 -3.01
C ASP A 335 -14.53 6.70 -2.84
N TRP A 336 -13.99 7.29 -3.91
CA TRP A 336 -12.76 8.09 -3.82
C TRP A 336 -12.94 9.36 -2.97
N LEU A 337 -14.15 9.94 -2.91
CA LEU A 337 -14.45 11.06 -2.01
C LEU A 337 -14.38 10.64 -0.54
N LEU A 338 -14.90 9.45 -0.22
CA LEU A 338 -14.77 8.86 1.13
C LEU A 338 -13.31 8.61 1.48
N GLY A 339 -12.53 8.11 0.51
CA GLY A 339 -11.09 7.94 0.67
C GLY A 339 -10.36 9.25 0.95
N GLU A 340 -10.68 10.32 0.21
CA GLU A 340 -10.11 11.65 0.47
C GLU A 340 -10.55 12.25 1.80
N ALA A 341 -11.81 12.01 2.23
CA ALA A 341 -12.29 12.44 3.54
C ALA A 341 -11.49 11.74 4.65
N LEU A 342 -11.27 10.44 4.52
CA LEU A 342 -10.47 9.65 5.46
C LEU A 342 -9.02 10.15 5.52
N LEU A 343 -8.40 10.40 4.37
CA LEU A 343 -7.02 10.88 4.32
C LEU A 343 -6.89 12.31 4.86
N LEU A 344 -7.85 13.20 4.59
CA LEU A 344 -7.86 14.55 5.15
C LEU A 344 -8.04 14.51 6.68
N ALA A 345 -8.96 13.68 7.18
CA ALA A 345 -9.14 13.49 8.61
C ALA A 345 -7.88 12.92 9.28
N ALA A 346 -7.21 11.96 8.65
CA ALA A 346 -5.95 11.40 9.11
C ALA A 346 -4.83 12.44 9.15
N PHE A 347 -4.75 13.29 8.12
CA PHE A 347 -3.81 14.41 8.08
C PHE A 347 -4.05 15.38 9.24
N MET A 348 -5.29 15.86 9.42
CA MET A 348 -5.65 16.76 10.53
C MET A 348 -5.36 16.13 11.91
N THR A 349 -5.67 14.85 12.06
CA THR A 349 -5.40 14.10 13.31
C THR A 349 -3.88 13.98 13.56
N SER A 350 -3.08 13.82 12.51
CA SER A 350 -1.62 13.72 12.64
C SER A 350 -0.95 15.04 13.03
N LEU A 351 -1.58 16.19 12.77
CA LEU A 351 -1.07 17.51 13.20
C LEU A 351 -1.19 17.72 14.71
N VAL A 352 -2.23 17.15 15.34
CA VAL A 352 -2.51 17.34 16.76
C VAL A 352 -1.94 16.24 17.65
N ARG A 353 -1.62 15.08 17.08
CA ARG A 353 -1.07 13.94 17.83
C ARG A 353 0.45 14.01 17.90
N PRO A 354 1.05 13.62 19.04
CA PRO A 354 2.50 13.49 19.14
C PRO A 354 3.02 12.47 18.11
N SER A 355 4.27 12.64 17.68
CA SER A 355 5.00 11.78 16.74
C SER A 355 5.33 10.41 17.35
N ARG A 356 4.29 9.66 17.67
CA ARG A 356 4.31 8.33 18.30
C ARG A 356 3.48 7.38 17.49
N VAL A 357 3.94 6.14 17.39
CA VAL A 357 3.25 5.08 16.66
C VAL A 357 3.18 3.83 17.51
N THR A 358 1.97 3.34 17.70
CA THR A 358 1.74 1.98 18.18
C THR A 358 1.72 1.03 16.98
N TRP A 359 2.63 0.05 16.99
CA TRP A 359 2.77 -0.93 15.93
C TRP A 359 3.08 -2.29 16.53
N ARG A 360 2.24 -3.28 16.19
CA ARG A 360 2.31 -4.65 16.73
C ARG A 360 2.40 -4.72 18.26
N GLY A 361 1.53 -3.95 18.94
CA GLY A 361 1.42 -3.93 20.41
C GLY A 361 2.55 -3.19 21.14
N ARG A 362 3.45 -2.51 20.42
CA ARG A 362 4.53 -1.70 20.99
C ARG A 362 4.42 -0.26 20.53
N THR A 363 4.75 0.69 21.41
CA THR A 363 4.75 2.12 21.11
C THR A 363 6.17 2.61 20.89
N TYR A 364 6.35 3.36 19.81
CA TYR A 364 7.64 3.91 19.40
C TYR A 364 7.55 5.42 19.24
N ALA A 365 8.61 6.11 19.63
CA ALA A 365 8.85 7.49 19.24
C ALA A 365 9.39 7.52 17.80
N LEU A 366 8.87 8.43 16.98
CA LEU A 366 9.37 8.65 15.62
C LEU A 366 10.37 9.80 15.58
N HIS A 367 11.49 9.56 14.93
CA HIS A 367 12.57 10.52 14.71
C HIS A 367 12.65 10.95 13.26
N SER A 368 13.48 11.94 12.95
CA SER A 368 13.75 12.35 11.57
C SER A 368 14.28 11.19 10.73
N GLY A 369 13.86 11.12 9.46
CA GLY A 369 14.32 10.10 8.53
C GLY A 369 13.71 8.72 8.78
N GLY A 370 12.58 8.64 9.48
CA GLY A 370 11.84 7.39 9.65
C GLY A 370 12.33 6.46 10.73
N ARG A 371 13.34 6.85 11.51
CA ARG A 371 13.86 6.03 12.60
C ARG A 371 12.85 5.93 13.74
N MET A 372 12.79 4.78 14.37
CA MET A 372 11.95 4.54 15.54
C MET A 372 12.75 3.99 16.71
N SER A 373 12.44 4.47 17.92
CA SER A 373 13.00 3.95 19.16
C SER A 373 11.87 3.53 20.11
N PRO A 374 12.01 2.40 20.82
CA PRO A 374 11.03 2.02 21.84
C PRO A 374 10.95 3.09 22.93
N GLU A 375 9.75 3.39 23.43
CA GLU A 375 9.62 4.28 24.58
C GLU A 375 10.02 3.55 25.86
N LEU A 376 11.01 4.09 26.58
CA LEU A 376 11.60 3.49 27.79
C LEU A 376 10.65 3.38 29.01
N GLY A 377 9.34 3.63 28.84
CA GLY A 377 8.35 3.58 29.92
C GLY A 377 6.96 3.05 29.54
N GLY A 378 6.77 2.51 28.32
CA GLY A 378 5.47 2.02 27.87
C GLY A 378 5.27 0.54 28.18
N GLY A 379 4.41 0.22 29.15
CA GLY A 379 3.88 -1.15 29.32
C GLY A 379 3.21 -1.67 28.04
N ARG A 380 3.02 -3.00 27.95
CA ARG A 380 2.28 -3.63 26.83
C ARG A 380 0.94 -2.90 26.65
N GLY A 381 0.78 -2.23 25.52
CA GLY A 381 -0.38 -1.41 25.19
C GLY A 381 -1.53 -2.20 24.59
#